data_AF-A0A1J5TST4-F1
#
_entry.id   AF-A0A1J5TST4-F1
#
_cell.length_a   1.000
_cell.length_b   1.000
_cell.length_c   1.000
_cell.angle_alpha   90.00
_cell.angle_beta   90.00
_cell.angle_gamma   90.00
#
_symmetry.space_group_name_H-M   'P 1'
#
loop_
_entity.id
_entity.type
_entity.pdbx_description
1 polymer ?
#
loop_
_entity_poly.entity_id
_entity_poly.type
_entity_poly.pdbx_seq_one_letter_code
_entity_poly.pdbx_strand_id
1 'polypeptide(L)'
;MVDKVAWAEFRKIHSGISREIKSMAWNAYKTDDFKEYLRLCEEADFITPLDVGVVDSTEETPDAVPEDNVFTEYAKLGRRLNRFGISMTVDEKRAIEQRLAEIARETIPDNYKCTPTDGWQIWFGPTQQCLLINTTRKLAFTCSRSWWQKRYLNAMYVQRELVNDEKQIARMRSSYEMRKKLVKRAPLPDVEIMLPTSAAEYRMRG
;
A
#
# COMPACT_ATOMS: atom_id res chain seq x y z
N MET A 1 8.25 -7.81 14.10
CA MET A 1 9.33 -7.19 14.89
C MET A 1 10.55 -7.23 14.01
N VAL A 2 11.22 -6.09 13.78
CA VAL A 2 12.57 -6.12 13.21
C VAL A 2 13.45 -6.69 14.33
N ASP A 3 14.15 -7.78 14.08
CA ASP A 3 15.07 -8.34 15.08
C ASP A 3 16.09 -7.26 15.43
N LYS A 4 16.04 -6.78 16.68
CA LYS A 4 16.91 -5.70 17.15
C LYS A 4 18.34 -6.23 17.16
N VAL A 5 19.22 -5.64 16.36
CA VAL A 5 20.65 -6.00 16.32
C VAL A 5 21.27 -5.82 17.70
N ALA A 6 22.19 -6.69 18.09
CA ALA A 6 22.87 -6.59 19.38
C ALA A 6 23.81 -5.36 19.41
N TRP A 7 24.08 -4.81 20.61
CA TRP A 7 24.94 -3.63 20.78
C TRP A 7 26.32 -3.75 20.11
N ALA A 8 26.89 -4.97 20.11
CA ALA A 8 28.17 -5.24 19.47
C ALA A 8 28.14 -5.05 17.94
N GLU A 9 27.02 -5.40 17.30
CA GLU A 9 26.80 -5.21 15.87
C GLU A 9 26.42 -3.77 15.56
N PHE A 10 25.54 -3.17 16.37
CA PHE A 10 25.16 -1.77 16.25
C PHE A 10 26.36 -0.83 16.30
N ARG A 11 27.31 -1.05 17.23
CA ARG A 11 28.52 -0.22 17.35
C ARG A 11 29.48 -0.39 16.17
N LYS A 12 29.53 -1.58 15.56
CA LYS A 12 30.36 -1.83 14.37
C LYS A 12 29.81 -1.09 13.15
N ILE A 13 28.48 -1.10 12.99
CA ILE A 13 27.78 -0.41 11.91
C ILE A 13 28.00 1.10 12.03
N HIS A 14 27.85 1.65 13.24
CA HIS A 14 28.04 3.07 13.53
C HIS A 14 29.51 3.38 13.84
N SER A 15 30.43 2.96 12.96
CA SER A 15 31.84 3.35 13.06
C SER A 15 32.03 4.81 12.62
N GLY A 16 32.97 5.55 13.22
CA GLY A 16 33.20 6.97 12.89
C GLY A 16 32.48 8.02 13.77
N ILE A 17 31.38 7.67 14.44
CA ILE A 17 30.68 8.60 15.35
C ILE A 17 31.35 8.65 16.75
N SER A 18 31.14 9.73 17.52
CA SER A 18 31.54 9.83 18.93
C SER A 18 30.85 8.78 19.82
N ARG A 19 31.48 8.41 20.94
CA ARG A 19 30.96 7.36 21.85
C ARG A 19 29.63 7.77 22.50
N GLU A 20 29.45 9.05 22.77
CA GLU A 20 28.25 9.60 23.40
C GLU A 20 27.04 9.51 22.46
N ILE A 21 27.20 9.96 21.21
CA ILE A 21 26.13 9.91 20.21
C ILE A 21 25.76 8.45 19.89
N LYS A 22 26.72 7.52 19.83
CA LYS A 22 26.39 6.08 19.68
C LYS A 22 25.54 5.52 20.82
N SER A 23 25.80 5.96 22.05
CA SER A 23 25.03 5.54 23.22
C SER A 23 23.60 6.08 23.17
N MET A 24 23.44 7.34 22.78
CA MET A 24 22.14 7.99 22.62
C MET A 24 21.33 7.36 21.48
N ALA A 25 21.96 7.18 20.31
CA ALA A 25 21.33 6.52 19.16
C ALA A 25 20.92 5.08 19.48
N TRP A 26 21.70 4.35 20.27
CA TRP A 26 21.34 3.00 20.73
C TRP A 26 20.17 2.97 21.69
N ASN A 27 20.06 3.97 22.58
CA ASN A 27 18.90 4.07 23.45
C ASN A 27 17.64 4.37 22.65
N ALA A 28 17.69 5.34 21.72
CA ALA A 28 16.60 5.66 20.81
C ALA A 28 16.19 4.44 19.95
N TYR A 29 17.17 3.69 19.44
CA TYR A 29 16.95 2.45 18.69
C TYR A 29 16.27 1.35 19.52
N LYS A 30 16.67 1.16 20.80
CA LYS A 30 16.04 0.18 21.68
C LYS A 30 14.61 0.57 22.08
N THR A 31 14.34 1.86 22.24
CA THR A 31 13.02 2.38 22.63
C THR A 31 12.10 2.63 21.43
N ASP A 32 12.52 2.25 20.21
CA ASP A 32 11.78 2.44 18.96
C ASP A 32 11.44 3.92 18.67
N ASP A 33 12.25 4.85 19.20
CA ASP A 33 12.16 6.29 18.90
C ASP A 33 13.02 6.62 17.68
N PHE A 34 12.48 6.30 16.50
CA PHE A 34 13.19 6.46 15.23
C PHE A 34 13.39 7.93 14.85
N LYS A 35 12.57 8.85 15.36
CA LYS A 35 12.69 10.27 15.08
C LYS A 35 13.95 10.84 15.74
N GLU A 36 14.18 10.48 17.00
CA GLU A 36 15.39 10.91 17.72
C GLU A 36 16.64 10.20 17.21
N TYR A 37 16.54 8.93 16.82
CA TYR A 37 17.65 8.20 16.20
C TYR A 37 18.18 8.87 14.92
N LEU A 38 17.27 9.27 14.01
CA LEU A 38 17.67 9.93 12.75
C LEU A 38 18.27 11.31 13.00
N ARG A 39 17.68 12.07 13.92
CA ARG A 39 18.20 13.38 14.33
C ARG A 39 19.65 13.28 14.82
N LEU A 40 19.96 12.26 15.62
CA LEU A 40 21.31 12.01 16.13
C LEU A 40 22.29 11.53 15.06
N CYS A 41 21.82 10.82 14.03
CA CYS A 41 22.64 10.40 12.91
C CYS A 41 22.96 11.56 11.95
N GLU A 42 21.99 12.44 11.69
CA GLU A 42 22.20 13.68 10.92
C GLU A 42 23.14 14.64 11.65
N GLU A 43 22.98 14.82 12.96
CA GLU A 43 23.86 15.68 13.79
C GLU A 43 25.30 15.17 13.82
N ALA A 44 25.51 13.86 13.65
CA ALA A 44 26.82 13.23 13.58
C ALA A 44 27.39 13.10 12.15
N ASP A 45 26.71 13.66 11.15
CA ASP A 45 27.03 13.52 9.72
C ASP A 45 27.27 12.05 9.31
N PHE A 46 26.46 11.15 9.88
CA PHE A 46 26.60 9.71 9.70
C PHE A 46 25.45 9.15 8.87
N ILE A 47 25.80 8.63 7.69
CA ILE A 47 24.87 7.96 6.79
C ILE A 47 24.61 6.55 7.34
N THR A 48 23.40 6.32 7.87
CA THR A 48 23.02 5.05 8.50
C THR A 48 23.02 3.89 7.50
N PRO A 49 23.82 2.81 7.71
CA PRO A 49 23.82 1.63 6.84
C PRO A 49 22.66 0.65 7.10
N LEU A 50 21.84 0.90 8.13
CA LEU A 50 20.60 0.15 8.29
C LEU A 50 19.56 0.78 7.36
N ASP A 51 18.90 -0.09 6.60
CA ASP A 51 17.59 0.10 5.97
C ASP A 51 16.51 0.30 7.07
N VAL A 52 16.73 1.26 7.97
CA VAL A 52 15.70 1.75 8.90
C VAL A 52 14.81 2.62 8.04
N GLY A 53 13.73 2.01 7.56
CA GLY A 53 12.83 2.58 6.56
C GLY A 53 12.36 4.00 6.86
N VAL A 54 13.14 4.96 6.36
CA VAL A 54 12.83 6.36 6.23
C VAL A 54 12.97 6.62 4.75
N VAL A 55 11.82 6.66 4.11
CA VAL A 55 11.72 7.11 2.73
C VAL A 55 12.09 8.59 2.77
N ASP A 56 13.23 8.90 2.18
CA ASP A 56 13.71 10.25 1.94
C ASP A 56 12.58 11.04 1.26
N SER A 57 12.14 12.10 1.95
CA SER A 57 11.12 13.02 1.48
C SER A 57 11.83 14.31 1.13
N THR A 58 12.48 14.34 -0.02
CA THR A 58 12.96 15.58 -0.62
C THR A 58 12.60 15.60 -2.11
N GLU A 59 11.55 16.35 -2.42
CA GLU A 59 11.51 17.29 -3.54
C GLU A 59 10.25 18.16 -3.38
N GLU A 60 10.46 19.40 -2.91
CA GLU A 60 9.48 20.48 -3.03
C GLU A 60 9.27 20.78 -4.52
N THR A 61 8.10 20.45 -5.05
CA THR A 61 7.55 21.03 -6.27
C THR A 61 6.25 21.74 -5.91
N PRO A 62 5.98 22.93 -6.48
CA PRO A 62 4.98 23.85 -5.95
C PRO A 62 3.55 23.33 -6.09
N ASP A 63 2.72 23.74 -5.13
CA ASP A 63 1.34 23.34 -4.88
C ASP A 63 0.49 23.03 -6.12
N ALA A 64 0.20 21.74 -6.31
CA ALA A 64 -0.97 21.25 -7.02
C ALA A 64 -1.94 20.64 -5.98
N VAL A 65 -2.98 21.38 -5.61
CA VAL A 65 -4.06 20.92 -4.71
C VAL A 65 -4.98 19.94 -5.45
N PRO A 66 -5.55 18.85 -4.89
CA PRO A 66 -5.07 17.85 -3.94
C PRO A 66 -5.50 16.40 -4.34
N GLU A 67 -5.62 16.05 -5.62
CA GLU A 67 -6.16 14.72 -6.03
C GLU A 67 -5.27 13.54 -5.58
N ASP A 68 -3.94 13.69 -5.63
CA ASP A 68 -3.00 12.66 -5.17
C ASP A 68 -3.01 12.48 -3.65
N ASN A 69 -3.50 13.45 -2.88
CA ASN A 69 -3.56 13.36 -1.42
C ASN A 69 -4.55 12.28 -0.97
N VAL A 70 -5.73 12.23 -1.59
CA VAL A 70 -6.78 11.27 -1.18
C VAL A 70 -6.37 9.82 -1.50
N PHE A 71 -5.73 9.58 -2.64
CA PHE A 71 -5.21 8.25 -3.00
C PHE A 71 -4.02 7.83 -2.10
N THR A 72 -3.14 8.76 -1.77
CA THR A 72 -2.01 8.50 -0.86
C THR A 72 -2.47 8.27 0.58
N GLU A 73 -3.50 9.00 1.04
CA GLU A 73 -4.19 8.79 2.31
C GLU A 73 -4.78 7.38 2.35
N TYR A 74 -5.54 6.98 1.32
CA TYR A 74 -6.10 5.62 1.21
C TYR A 74 -5.03 4.54 1.30
N ALA A 75 -3.90 4.73 0.59
CA ALA A 75 -2.79 3.79 0.62
C ALA A 75 -2.10 3.75 2.00
N LYS A 76 -1.97 4.88 2.70
CA LYS A 76 -1.42 4.96 4.06
C LYS A 76 -2.33 4.26 5.07
N LEU A 77 -3.62 4.56 5.06
CA LEU A 77 -4.64 3.93 5.91
C LEU A 77 -4.73 2.42 5.67
N GLY A 78 -4.78 2.02 4.40
CA GLY A 78 -4.77 0.60 4.01
C GLY A 78 -3.51 -0.11 4.50
N ARG A 79 -2.32 0.50 4.38
CA ARG A 79 -1.07 -0.07 4.92
C ARG A 79 -1.09 -0.16 6.45
N ARG A 80 -1.59 0.87 7.14
CA ARG A 80 -1.72 0.89 8.60
C ARG A 80 -2.63 -0.25 9.08
N LEU A 81 -3.83 -0.36 8.52
CA LEU A 81 -4.76 -1.45 8.83
C LEU A 81 -4.14 -2.82 8.52
N ASN A 82 -3.42 -2.93 7.42
CA ASN A 82 -2.78 -4.18 7.02
C ASN A 82 -1.61 -4.61 7.92
N ARG A 83 -0.80 -3.68 8.41
CA ARG A 83 0.40 -3.95 9.23
C ARG A 83 0.08 -4.05 10.72
N PHE A 84 -0.79 -3.17 11.22
CA PHE A 84 -1.06 -3.00 12.65
C PHE A 84 -2.47 -3.40 13.07
N GLY A 85 -3.33 -3.87 12.14
CA GLY A 85 -4.74 -4.13 12.44
C GLY A 85 -5.01 -5.11 13.59
N ILE A 86 -4.03 -5.95 13.97
CA ILE A 86 -4.14 -6.87 15.12
C ILE A 86 -3.97 -6.12 16.45
N SER A 87 -3.12 -5.09 16.50
CA SER A 87 -2.82 -4.32 17.71
C SER A 87 -3.70 -3.09 17.89
N MET A 88 -4.58 -2.80 16.93
CA MET A 88 -5.49 -1.65 16.99
C MET A 88 -6.73 -1.99 17.80
N THR A 89 -7.26 -0.99 18.48
CA THR A 89 -8.56 -1.11 19.15
C THR A 89 -9.69 -1.24 18.11
N VAL A 90 -10.83 -1.76 18.55
CA VAL A 90 -12.01 -1.92 17.69
C VAL A 90 -12.47 -0.57 17.12
N ASP A 91 -12.40 0.49 17.91
CA ASP A 91 -12.84 1.83 17.52
C ASP A 91 -11.88 2.47 16.53
N GLU A 92 -10.56 2.35 16.73
CA GLU A 92 -9.58 2.83 15.75
C GLU A 92 -9.71 2.09 14.41
N LYS A 93 -9.95 0.78 14.46
CA LYS A 93 -10.16 -0.03 13.26
C LYS A 93 -11.41 0.45 12.50
N ARG A 94 -12.52 0.65 13.21
CA ARG A 94 -13.76 1.19 12.62
C ARG A 94 -13.56 2.59 12.03
N ALA A 95 -12.83 3.47 12.71
CA ALA A 95 -12.55 4.81 12.19
C ALA A 95 -11.75 4.76 10.88
N ILE A 96 -10.74 3.89 10.80
CA ILE A 96 -9.98 3.68 9.55
C ILE A 96 -10.87 3.08 8.45
N GLU A 97 -11.67 2.07 8.76
CA GLU A 97 -12.58 1.44 7.79
C GLU A 97 -13.63 2.42 7.25
N GLN A 98 -14.18 3.27 8.12
CA GLN A 98 -15.10 4.36 7.74
C GLN A 98 -14.41 5.36 6.81
N ARG A 99 -13.20 5.81 7.15
CA ARG A 99 -12.45 6.74 6.32
C ARG A 99 -12.09 6.14 4.96
N LEU A 100 -11.72 4.86 4.91
CA LEU A 100 -11.49 4.15 3.65
C LEU A 100 -12.77 4.08 2.81
N ALA A 101 -13.95 3.89 3.43
CA ALA A 101 -15.23 3.86 2.74
C ALA A 101 -15.69 5.25 2.24
N GLU A 102 -15.38 6.32 2.96
CA GLU A 102 -15.56 7.71 2.50
C GLU A 102 -14.73 7.98 1.26
N ILE A 103 -13.42 7.77 1.35
CA ILE A 103 -12.51 7.95 0.21
C ILE A 103 -12.94 7.08 -0.97
N ALA A 104 -13.42 5.86 -0.70
CA ALA A 104 -13.91 4.99 -1.76
C ALA A 104 -15.08 5.61 -2.52
N ARG A 105 -16.07 6.15 -1.80
CA ARG A 105 -17.23 6.86 -2.38
C ARG A 105 -16.84 8.12 -3.14
N GLU A 106 -15.84 8.87 -2.67
CA GLU A 106 -15.39 10.11 -3.32
C GLU A 106 -14.64 9.86 -4.64
N THR A 107 -13.95 8.73 -4.75
CA THR A 107 -13.04 8.43 -5.87
C THR A 107 -13.62 7.47 -6.90
N ILE A 108 -14.74 6.82 -6.59
CA ILE A 108 -15.43 5.95 -7.53
C ILE A 108 -16.32 6.78 -8.47
N PRO A 109 -16.42 6.44 -9.76
CA PRO A 109 -17.40 7.10 -10.64
C PRO A 109 -18.84 6.82 -10.18
N ASP A 110 -19.70 7.84 -10.20
CA ASP A 110 -21.10 7.77 -9.73
C ASP A 110 -21.93 6.62 -10.35
N ASN A 111 -21.59 6.23 -11.57
CA ASN A 111 -22.30 5.17 -12.30
C ASN A 111 -21.71 3.76 -12.09
N TYR A 112 -20.72 3.62 -11.22
CA TYR A 112 -20.15 2.32 -10.92
C TYR A 112 -20.87 1.67 -9.74
N LYS A 113 -21.42 0.48 -9.99
CA LYS A 113 -21.94 -0.39 -8.95
C LYS A 113 -21.40 -1.79 -9.18
N CYS A 114 -20.65 -2.31 -8.22
CA CYS A 114 -20.15 -3.67 -8.25
C CYS A 114 -21.30 -4.65 -8.02
N THR A 115 -21.38 -5.70 -8.84
CA THR A 115 -22.30 -6.82 -8.64
C THR A 115 -21.54 -8.15 -8.51
N PRO A 116 -22.04 -9.14 -7.75
CA PRO A 116 -21.38 -10.44 -7.59
C PRO A 116 -21.15 -11.22 -8.90
N THR A 117 -21.90 -10.88 -9.95
CA THR A 117 -21.84 -11.48 -11.29
C THR A 117 -20.94 -10.71 -12.26
N ASP A 118 -20.29 -9.63 -11.81
CA ASP A 118 -19.37 -8.88 -12.67
C ASP A 118 -18.17 -9.77 -13.07
N GLY A 119 -17.76 -9.67 -14.33
CA GLY A 119 -16.55 -10.30 -14.81
C GLY A 119 -15.32 -9.51 -14.38
N TRP A 120 -14.29 -10.22 -13.93
CA TRP A 120 -13.05 -9.61 -13.46
C TRP A 120 -11.85 -10.16 -14.21
N GLN A 121 -10.89 -9.28 -14.46
CA GLN A 121 -9.59 -9.64 -15.01
C GLN A 121 -8.50 -8.89 -14.23
N ILE A 122 -7.46 -9.60 -13.81
CA ILE A 122 -6.28 -8.97 -13.21
C ILE A 122 -5.08 -9.17 -14.13
N TRP A 123 -4.40 -8.06 -14.41
CA TRP A 123 -3.15 -8.02 -15.15
C TRP A 123 -1.99 -7.80 -14.17
N PHE A 124 -1.09 -8.77 -14.11
CA PHE A 124 0.11 -8.74 -13.28
C PHE A 124 1.30 -8.24 -14.09
N GLY A 125 1.91 -7.15 -13.64
CA GLY A 125 3.18 -6.69 -14.21
C GLY A 125 4.35 -7.58 -13.81
N PRO A 126 5.53 -7.33 -14.41
CA PRO A 126 6.76 -8.01 -13.99
C PRO A 126 7.18 -7.59 -12.57
N THR A 127 6.79 -6.39 -12.12
CA THR A 127 7.03 -5.88 -10.76
C THR A 127 5.76 -5.93 -9.89
N GLN A 128 5.65 -5.04 -8.89
CA GLN A 128 4.48 -4.98 -7.99
C GLN A 128 3.24 -4.37 -8.66
N GLN A 129 3.36 -3.73 -9.82
CA GLN A 129 2.24 -3.05 -10.46
C GLN A 129 1.22 -4.06 -10.99
N CYS A 130 -0.05 -3.86 -10.64
CA CYS A 130 -1.16 -4.64 -11.15
C CYS A 130 -2.29 -3.73 -11.60
N LEU A 131 -3.04 -4.18 -12.61
CA LEU A 131 -4.24 -3.52 -13.08
C LEU A 131 -5.40 -4.50 -12.96
N LEU A 132 -6.35 -4.18 -12.09
CA LEU A 132 -7.57 -4.95 -11.92
C LEU A 132 -8.68 -4.30 -12.74
N ILE A 133 -9.37 -5.09 -13.56
CA ILE A 133 -10.38 -4.61 -14.50
C ILE A 133 -11.69 -5.33 -14.23
N ASN A 134 -12.75 -4.55 -14.00
CA ASN A 134 -14.11 -5.04 -14.08
C ASN A 134 -14.52 -5.02 -15.57
N THR A 135 -14.56 -6.19 -16.19
CA THR A 135 -14.80 -6.33 -17.64
C THR A 135 -16.26 -6.10 -18.01
N THR A 136 -17.20 -6.28 -17.07
CA THR A 136 -18.63 -5.96 -17.25
C THR A 136 -18.86 -4.45 -17.23
N ARG A 137 -18.32 -3.76 -16.22
CA ARG A 137 -18.52 -2.32 -15.99
C ARG A 137 -17.51 -1.42 -16.70
N LYS A 138 -16.50 -2.01 -17.34
CA LYS A 138 -15.41 -1.32 -18.06
C LYS A 138 -14.69 -0.29 -17.19
N LEU A 139 -14.44 -0.64 -15.94
CA LEU A 139 -13.68 0.17 -14.98
C LEU A 139 -12.39 -0.54 -14.57
N ALA A 140 -11.30 0.20 -14.39
CA ALA A 140 -10.02 -0.32 -13.94
C ALA A 140 -9.58 0.30 -12.61
N PHE A 141 -8.92 -0.49 -11.78
CA PHE A 141 -8.32 -0.11 -10.50
C PHE A 141 -6.83 -0.40 -10.53
N THR A 142 -6.02 0.54 -10.06
CA THR A 142 -4.59 0.31 -9.86
C THR A 142 -4.36 -0.37 -8.52
N CYS A 143 -3.73 -1.54 -8.50
CA CYS A 143 -3.42 -2.24 -7.25
C CYS A 143 -1.99 -2.80 -7.28
N SER A 144 -1.53 -3.30 -6.13
CA SER A 144 -0.25 -3.99 -6.04
C SER A 144 -0.43 -5.50 -5.99
N ARG A 145 0.60 -6.24 -6.45
CA ARG A 145 0.63 -7.71 -6.34
C ARG A 145 0.49 -8.17 -4.90
N SER A 146 1.16 -7.48 -3.97
CA SER A 146 1.04 -7.71 -2.52
C SER A 146 -0.39 -7.49 -1.99
N TRP A 147 -1.09 -6.45 -2.45
CA TRP A 147 -2.47 -6.21 -2.08
C TRP A 147 -3.38 -7.33 -2.59
N TRP A 148 -3.17 -7.78 -3.83
CA TRP A 148 -3.93 -8.87 -4.43
C TRP A 148 -3.70 -10.19 -3.70
N GLN A 149 -2.45 -10.59 -3.49
CA GLN A 149 -2.12 -11.86 -2.82
C GLN A 149 -2.69 -11.93 -1.40
N LYS A 150 -2.74 -10.80 -0.68
CA LYS A 150 -3.28 -10.81 0.69
C LYS A 150 -4.80 -11.03 0.74
N ARG A 151 -5.54 -10.56 -0.27
CA ARG A 151 -7.02 -10.53 -0.24
C ARG A 151 -7.68 -11.52 -1.18
N TYR A 152 -7.06 -11.80 -2.32
CA TYR A 152 -7.66 -12.45 -3.47
C TYR A 152 -6.74 -13.50 -4.11
N LEU A 153 -5.77 -14.06 -3.36
CA LEU A 153 -4.91 -15.14 -3.86
C LEU A 153 -5.74 -16.28 -4.45
N ASN A 154 -6.74 -16.73 -3.68
CA ASN A 154 -7.65 -17.81 -4.02
C ASN A 154 -8.94 -17.34 -4.70
N ALA A 155 -8.96 -16.11 -5.22
CA ALA A 155 -10.15 -15.58 -5.88
C ALA A 155 -10.55 -16.45 -7.08
N MET A 156 -11.84 -16.77 -7.15
CA MET A 156 -12.48 -17.45 -8.27
C MET A 156 -13.18 -16.41 -9.16
N TYR A 157 -13.56 -16.80 -10.38
CA TYR A 157 -14.20 -15.92 -11.37
C TYR A 157 -13.39 -14.67 -11.77
N VAL A 158 -12.05 -14.79 -11.72
CA VAL A 158 -11.13 -13.76 -12.20
C VAL A 158 -10.15 -14.36 -13.18
N GLN A 159 -10.10 -13.78 -14.38
CA GLN A 159 -9.07 -14.10 -15.38
C GLN A 159 -7.75 -13.46 -14.96
N ARG A 160 -6.66 -14.24 -14.99
CA ARG A 160 -5.33 -13.80 -14.58
C ARG A 160 -4.45 -13.71 -15.81
N GLU A 161 -3.96 -12.52 -16.11
CA GLU A 161 -3.00 -12.26 -17.18
C GLU A 161 -1.65 -11.89 -16.59
N LEU A 162 -0.58 -12.47 -17.12
CA LEU A 162 0.78 -12.09 -16.77
C LEU A 162 1.39 -11.34 -17.94
N VAL A 163 1.94 -10.16 -17.64
CA VAL A 163 2.56 -9.30 -18.64
C VAL A 163 4.04 -9.21 -18.36
N ASN A 164 4.85 -9.47 -19.39
CA ASN A 164 6.31 -9.41 -19.28
C ASN A 164 6.85 -7.98 -19.51
N ASP A 165 6.08 -7.12 -20.17
CA ASP A 165 6.45 -5.75 -20.51
C ASP A 165 5.73 -4.74 -19.60
N GLU A 166 6.48 -3.96 -18.82
CA GLU A 166 5.95 -2.89 -17.98
C GLU A 166 5.17 -1.85 -18.79
N LYS A 167 5.61 -1.58 -20.03
CA LYS A 167 4.95 -0.60 -20.90
C LYS A 167 3.54 -1.03 -21.29
N GLN A 168 3.22 -2.33 -21.26
CA GLN A 168 1.87 -2.80 -21.59
C GLN A 168 0.87 -2.40 -20.50
N ILE A 169 1.22 -2.52 -19.22
CA ILE A 169 0.36 -2.06 -18.11
C ILE A 169 0.22 -0.54 -18.14
N ALA A 170 1.31 0.19 -18.39
CA ALA A 170 1.26 1.65 -18.51
C ALA A 170 0.30 2.08 -19.64
N ARG A 171 0.41 1.47 -20.83
CA ARG A 171 -0.51 1.71 -21.96
C ARG A 171 -1.97 1.43 -21.60
N MET A 172 -2.24 0.33 -20.92
CA MET A 172 -3.60 0.00 -20.47
C MET A 172 -4.12 1.02 -19.46
N ARG A 173 -3.31 1.39 -18.46
CA ARG A 173 -3.66 2.43 -17.48
C ARG A 173 -4.01 3.74 -18.16
N SER A 174 -3.16 4.22 -19.08
CA SER A 174 -3.42 5.44 -19.83
C SER A 174 -4.72 5.37 -20.64
N SER A 175 -5.04 4.22 -21.25
CA SER A 175 -6.30 4.03 -21.99
C SER A 175 -7.54 4.17 -21.10
N TYR A 176 -7.51 3.62 -19.88
CA TYR A 176 -8.60 3.78 -18.91
C TYR A 176 -8.64 5.20 -18.31
N GLU A 177 -7.49 5.82 -18.11
CA GLU A 177 -7.37 7.20 -17.62
C GLU A 177 -7.97 8.21 -18.61
N MET A 178 -7.64 8.08 -19.90
CA MET A 178 -8.22 8.89 -20.98
C MET A 178 -9.74 8.80 -21.04
N ARG A 179 -10.31 7.65 -20.66
CA ARG A 179 -11.76 7.42 -20.62
C ARG A 179 -12.41 7.86 -19.30
N LYS A 180 -11.64 8.40 -18.35
CA LYS A 180 -12.07 8.68 -16.96
C LYS A 180 -12.68 7.43 -16.29
N LYS A 181 -12.09 6.27 -16.58
CA LYS A 181 -12.49 4.94 -16.08
C LYS A 181 -11.36 4.24 -15.32
N LEU A 182 -10.37 5.00 -14.86
CA LEU A 182 -9.29 4.51 -14.01
C LEU A 182 -9.44 5.07 -12.60
N VAL A 183 -9.45 4.18 -11.61
CA VAL A 183 -9.34 4.51 -10.19
C VAL A 183 -7.89 4.27 -9.76
N LYS A 184 -7.21 5.33 -9.31
CA LYS A 184 -5.77 5.33 -8.96
C LYS A 184 -5.46 4.71 -7.58
N ARG A 185 -6.34 3.85 -7.08
CA ARG A 185 -6.17 3.07 -5.84
C ARG A 185 -6.74 1.66 -6.01
N ALA A 186 -6.38 0.79 -5.07
CA ALA A 186 -6.97 -0.55 -5.01
C ALA A 186 -8.45 -0.45 -4.59
N PRO A 187 -9.33 -1.32 -5.11
CA PRO A 187 -10.73 -1.30 -4.73
C PRO A 187 -10.89 -1.66 -3.26
N LEU A 188 -11.96 -1.18 -2.64
CA LEU A 188 -12.37 -1.59 -1.31
C LEU A 188 -13.02 -2.98 -1.38
N PRO A 189 -12.50 -3.99 -0.64
CA PRO A 189 -13.09 -5.31 -0.58
C PRO A 189 -14.56 -5.29 -0.20
N ASP A 190 -15.35 -6.18 -0.80
CA ASP A 190 -16.78 -6.40 -0.52
C ASP A 190 -17.71 -5.22 -0.85
N VAL A 191 -17.15 -4.08 -1.27
CA VAL A 191 -17.89 -2.89 -1.70
C VAL A 191 -17.70 -2.66 -3.20
N GLU A 192 -16.44 -2.57 -3.64
CA GLU A 192 -16.10 -2.22 -5.02
C GLU A 192 -15.60 -3.41 -5.84
N ILE A 193 -15.26 -4.50 -5.15
CA ILE A 193 -14.88 -5.79 -5.70
C ILE A 193 -15.57 -6.89 -4.89
N MET A 194 -16.25 -7.79 -5.60
CA MET A 194 -17.03 -8.87 -4.99
C MET A 194 -16.59 -10.21 -5.57
N LEU A 195 -15.32 -10.56 -5.42
CA LEU A 195 -14.81 -11.86 -5.85
C LEU A 195 -14.91 -12.89 -4.72
N PRO A 196 -15.46 -14.10 -4.96
CA PRO A 196 -15.45 -15.15 -3.96
C PRO A 196 -14.02 -15.65 -3.73
N THR A 197 -13.62 -15.71 -2.47
CA THR A 197 -12.27 -16.14 -2.03
C THR A 197 -12.27 -17.51 -1.38
N SER A 198 -13.45 -18.03 -1.02
CA SER A 198 -13.65 -19.34 -0.42
C SER A 198 -14.65 -20.20 -1.21
N ALA A 199 -14.53 -21.53 -1.09
CA ALA A 199 -15.46 -22.46 -1.71
C ALA A 199 -16.91 -22.31 -1.22
N ALA A 200 -17.10 -21.85 0.03
CA ALA A 200 -18.42 -21.57 0.58
C ALA A 200 -19.06 -20.35 -0.09
N GLU A 201 -18.30 -19.25 -0.24
CA GLU A 201 -18.76 -18.06 -0.98
C GLU A 201 -19.06 -18.37 -2.44
N TYR A 202 -18.28 -19.26 -3.06
CA TYR A 202 -18.51 -19.72 -4.41
C TYR A 202 -19.86 -20.43 -4.56
N ARG A 203 -20.15 -21.38 -3.67
CA ARG A 203 -21.41 -22.16 -3.72
C ARG A 203 -22.65 -21.32 -3.41
N MET A 204 -22.52 -20.26 -2.60
CA MET A 204 -23.64 -19.37 -2.30
C MET A 204 -23.99 -18.40 -3.45
N ARG A 205 -23.14 -18.31 -4.49
CA ARG A 205 -23.27 -17.34 -5.58
C ARG A 205 -23.56 -17.96 -6.95
N GLY A 206 -23.50 -19.28 -7.06
CA GLY A 206 -23.94 -20.06 -8.23
C GLY A 206 -25.34 -20.61 -8.01
#